data_AF-A0A1G2LTP1-F1
#
_entry.id   AF-A0A1G2LTP1-F1
#
_cell.length_a   1.000
_cell.length_b   1.000
_cell.length_c   1.000
_cell.angle_alpha   90.00
_cell.angle_beta   90.00
_cell.angle_gamma   90.00
#
_symmetry.space_group_name_H-M   'P 1'
#
loop_
_entity.id
_entity.type
_entity.pdbx_description
1 polymer ?
#
loop_
_entity_poly.entity_id
_entity_poly.type
_entity_poly.pdbx_seq_one_letter_code
_entity_poly.pdbx_strand_id
1 'polypeptide(L)'
;MLHVAYHKLKQYQVPQFINIEDKVVGPLTLKQFFYLLAGAAVGFICYLILQFALFIIVMIPVSILTLLLTFLTINGQPFAKIAYSALNFYMKPKLFIWRSIRHETKKAPAIGSRPDKTADKSGIAIPRPRESRLSDLAWSLDIKEKTKR
;
A
#
# COMPACT_ATOMS: atom_id res chain seq x y z
N MET A 1 27.82 12.21 48.70
CA MET A 1 28.48 11.95 47.40
C MET A 1 27.93 10.62 46.87
N LEU A 2 26.91 10.66 46.02
CA LEU A 2 26.28 9.45 45.46
C LEU A 2 26.47 9.47 43.93
N HIS A 3 27.30 8.55 43.42
CA HIS A 3 27.50 8.35 41.98
C HIS A 3 26.39 7.44 41.45
N VAL A 4 25.47 8.01 40.67
CA VAL A 4 24.46 7.24 39.93
C VAL A 4 25.12 6.68 38.67
N ALA A 5 25.27 5.37 38.59
CA ALA A 5 25.81 4.68 37.42
C ALA A 5 24.75 4.63 36.31
N TYR A 6 24.96 5.38 35.22
CA TYR A 6 24.14 5.28 34.02
C TYR A 6 24.57 4.09 33.17
N HIS A 7 23.68 3.12 32.98
CA HIS A 7 23.88 2.02 32.04
C HIS A 7 23.62 2.50 30.61
N LYS A 8 24.66 2.53 29.76
CA LYS A 8 24.55 2.96 28.36
C LYS A 8 23.78 1.91 27.57
N LEU A 9 22.50 2.15 27.30
CA LEU A 9 21.71 1.30 26.40
C LEU A 9 22.28 1.42 24.98
N LYS A 10 22.62 0.28 24.36
CA LYS A 10 23.09 0.25 22.97
C LYS A 10 21.97 0.75 22.05
N GLN A 11 22.22 1.85 21.34
CA GLN A 11 21.35 2.37 20.30
C GLN A 11 21.69 1.64 18.98
N TYR A 12 20.74 0.87 18.46
CA TYR A 12 20.87 0.25 17.14
C TYR A 12 20.50 1.29 16.08
N GLN A 13 21.38 1.50 15.10
CA GLN A 13 21.04 2.32 13.94
C GLN A 13 20.05 1.53 13.08
N VAL A 14 18.88 2.14 12.83
CA VAL A 14 17.90 1.58 11.90
C VAL A 14 18.43 1.80 10.49
N PRO A 15 18.64 0.75 9.68
CA PRO A 15 19.03 0.91 8.29
C PRO A 15 17.95 1.70 7.56
N GLN A 16 18.32 2.86 7.01
CA GLN A 16 17.39 3.77 6.33
C GLN A 16 17.12 3.37 4.86
N PHE A 17 17.86 2.40 4.32
CA PHE A 17 17.83 2.02 2.91
C PHE A 17 17.03 0.74 2.61
N ILE A 18 16.07 0.35 3.45
CA ILE A 18 15.27 -0.86 3.19
C ILE A 18 14.35 -0.73 1.96
N ASN A 19 14.05 0.50 1.54
CA ASN A 19 13.13 0.80 0.45
C ASN A 19 13.80 1.05 -0.90
N ILE A 20 15.14 1.11 -0.94
CA ILE A 20 15.88 1.30 -2.19
C ILE A 20 16.13 -0.08 -2.78
N GLU A 21 15.72 -0.29 -4.02
CA GLU A 21 16.01 -1.54 -4.73
C GLU A 21 17.52 -1.69 -4.96
N ASP A 22 18.03 -2.89 -4.74
CA ASP A 22 19.43 -3.20 -5.00
C ASP A 22 19.75 -3.00 -6.49
N LYS A 23 20.76 -2.17 -6.73
CA LYS A 23 21.35 -1.96 -8.05
C LYS A 23 22.34 -3.09 -8.30
N VAL A 24 21.86 -4.15 -8.93
CA VAL A 24 22.64 -5.39 -9.15
C VAL A 24 23.53 -5.28 -10.40
N VAL A 25 23.09 -4.55 -11.43
CA VAL A 25 23.80 -4.41 -12.71
C VAL A 25 24.21 -2.95 -12.90
N GLY A 26 25.34 -2.58 -12.28
CA GLY A 26 25.88 -1.22 -12.34
C GLY A 26 24.88 -0.19 -11.78
N PRO A 27 24.40 0.78 -12.57
CA PRO A 27 23.43 1.77 -12.11
C PRO A 27 21.97 1.28 -12.13
N LEU A 28 21.70 0.10 -12.72
CA LEU A 28 20.34 -0.40 -12.96
C LEU A 28 19.87 -1.36 -11.86
N THR A 29 18.60 -1.22 -11.47
CA THR A 29 17.91 -2.23 -10.64
C THR A 29 17.57 -3.46 -11.49
N LEU A 30 17.35 -4.62 -10.85
CA LEU A 30 16.95 -5.83 -11.57
C LEU A 30 15.68 -5.62 -12.42
N LYS A 31 14.71 -4.86 -11.90
CA LYS A 31 13.47 -4.55 -12.64
C LYS A 31 13.75 -3.73 -13.89
N GLN A 32 14.61 -2.72 -13.77
CA GLN A 32 15.04 -1.89 -14.90
C GLN A 32 15.76 -2.71 -15.97
N PHE A 33 16.61 -3.64 -15.56
CA PHE A 33 17.27 -4.56 -16.47
C PHE A 33 16.26 -5.41 -17.26
N PHE A 34 15.25 -5.98 -16.59
CA PHE A 34 14.21 -6.76 -17.27
C PHE A 34 13.36 -5.91 -18.23
N TYR A 35 13.09 -4.64 -17.91
CA TYR A 35 12.38 -3.74 -18.84
C TYR A 35 13.19 -3.47 -20.11
N LEU A 36 14.49 -3.21 -19.98
CA LEU A 36 15.38 -3.03 -21.14
C LEU A 36 15.51 -4.32 -21.95
N LEU A 37 15.65 -5.47 -21.28
CA LEU A 37 15.72 -6.77 -21.93
C LEU A 37 14.44 -7.07 -22.71
N ALA A 38 13.27 -6.77 -22.15
CA ALA A 38 11.99 -6.92 -22.82
C ALA A 38 11.88 -6.00 -24.04
N GLY A 39 12.26 -4.72 -23.92
CA GLY A 39 12.25 -3.79 -25.05
C GLY A 39 13.23 -4.20 -26.17
N ALA A 40 14.42 -4.69 -25.80
CA ALA A 40 15.39 -5.23 -26.75
C ALA A 40 14.88 -6.50 -27.44
N ALA A 41 14.24 -7.42 -26.71
CA ALA A 41 13.65 -8.62 -27.27
C ALA A 41 12.51 -8.29 -28.25
N VAL A 42 11.61 -7.37 -27.88
CA VAL A 42 10.56 -6.87 -28.78
C VAL A 42 11.17 -6.24 -30.03
N GLY A 43 12.21 -5.42 -29.87
CA GLY A 43 12.91 -4.83 -31.00
C GLY A 43 13.55 -5.86 -31.91
N PHE A 44 14.18 -6.89 -31.35
CA PHE A 44 14.77 -7.98 -32.12
C PHE A 44 13.70 -8.75 -32.92
N ILE A 45 12.56 -9.06 -32.30
CA ILE A 45 11.43 -9.72 -32.98
C ILE A 45 10.87 -8.82 -34.11
N CYS A 46 10.69 -7.52 -33.86
CA CYS A 46 10.26 -6.58 -34.89
C CYS A 46 11.25 -6.50 -36.06
N TYR A 47 12.57 -6.55 -35.79
CA TYR A 47 13.59 -6.57 -36.83
C TYR A 47 13.50 -7.80 -37.74
N LEU A 48 13.14 -8.96 -37.19
CA LEU A 48 13.00 -10.19 -37.97
C LEU A 48 11.75 -10.21 -38.87
N ILE A 49 10.68 -9.52 -38.47
CA ILE A 49 9.37 -9.61 -39.15
C ILE A 49 9.12 -8.41 -40.09
N LEU A 50 9.58 -7.21 -39.71
CA LEU A 50 9.26 -5.97 -40.44
C LEU A 50 10.35 -5.62 -41.46
N GLN A 51 9.94 -5.00 -42.58
CA GLN A 51 10.85 -4.34 -43.49
C GLN A 51 11.52 -3.13 -42.81
N PHE A 52 12.79 -2.87 -43.13
CA PHE A 52 13.65 -1.90 -42.43
C PHE A 52 13.03 -0.51 -42.21
N ALA A 53 12.29 0.02 -43.20
CA ALA A 53 11.62 1.32 -43.08
C ALA A 53 10.51 1.31 -42.02
N LEU A 54 9.65 0.27 -42.01
CA LEU A 54 8.58 0.11 -41.02
C LEU A 54 9.15 -0.18 -39.63
N PHE A 55 10.25 -0.95 -39.58
CA PHE A 55 10.96 -1.23 -38.35
C PHE A 55 11.39 0.06 -37.64
N ILE A 56 12.02 1.00 -38.34
CA ILE A 56 12.46 2.27 -37.74
C ILE A 56 11.27 3.07 -37.21
N ILE A 57 10.20 3.19 -38.01
CA ILE A 57 9.00 3.95 -37.64
C ILE A 57 8.35 3.39 -36.36
N VAL A 58 8.31 2.07 -36.21
CA VAL A 58 7.73 1.41 -35.03
C VAL A 58 8.70 1.43 -33.84
N MET A 59 9.99 1.28 -34.08
CA MET A 59 10.97 1.20 -33.01
C MET A 59 11.24 2.52 -32.30
N ILE A 60 11.09 3.65 -32.99
CA ILE A 60 11.22 4.98 -32.36
C ILE A 60 10.27 5.13 -31.16
N PRO A 61 8.93 5.00 -31.30
CA PRO A 61 8.03 5.11 -30.16
C PRO A 61 8.22 3.98 -29.13
N VAL A 62 8.53 2.75 -29.57
CA VAL A 62 8.75 1.60 -28.65
C VAL A 62 9.99 1.81 -27.78
N SER A 63 11.08 2.28 -28.35
CA SER A 63 12.32 2.57 -27.60
C SER A 63 12.14 3.72 -26.62
N ILE A 64 11.46 4.80 -27.04
CA ILE A 64 11.10 5.92 -26.17
C ILE A 64 10.25 5.42 -24.98
N LEU A 65 9.22 4.62 -25.26
CA LEU A 65 8.36 4.07 -24.22
C LEU A 65 9.13 3.17 -23.23
N THR A 66 10.04 2.34 -23.74
CA THR A 66 10.90 1.46 -22.92
C THR A 66 11.80 2.28 -21.99
N LEU A 67 12.41 3.35 -22.52
CA LEU A 67 13.26 4.26 -21.74
C LEU A 67 12.45 4.98 -20.66
N LEU A 68 11.25 5.47 -20.99
CA LEU A 68 10.34 6.08 -20.01
C LEU A 68 9.97 5.08 -18.90
N LEU A 69 9.61 3.84 -19.25
CA LEU A 69 9.29 2.81 -18.24
C LEU A 69 10.47 2.51 -17.30
N THR A 70 11.69 2.59 -17.82
CA THR A 70 12.90 2.20 -17.09
C THR A 70 13.42 3.32 -16.19
N PHE A 71 13.53 4.55 -16.71
CA PHE A 71 14.25 5.64 -16.05
C PHE A 71 13.34 6.71 -15.45
N LEU A 72 12.09 6.83 -15.89
CA LEU A 72 11.22 7.88 -15.39
C LEU A 72 10.67 7.49 -14.01
N THR A 73 10.87 8.38 -13.05
CA THR A 73 10.26 8.30 -11.72
C THR A 73 9.46 9.56 -11.45
N ILE A 74 8.19 9.43 -11.08
CA ILE A 74 7.30 10.54 -10.76
C ILE A 74 6.94 10.42 -9.28
N ASN A 75 7.18 11.48 -8.50
CA ASN A 75 6.88 11.52 -7.06
C ASN A 75 7.47 10.33 -6.28
N GLY A 76 8.69 9.91 -6.62
CA GLY A 76 9.36 8.77 -5.99
C GLY A 76 8.81 7.39 -6.37
N GLN A 77 7.87 7.31 -7.32
CA GLN A 77 7.35 6.05 -7.85
C GLN A 77 7.86 5.79 -9.27
N PRO A 78 8.24 4.54 -9.60
CA PRO A 78 8.64 4.19 -10.96
C PRO A 78 7.46 4.32 -11.92
N PHE A 79 7.70 4.88 -13.10
CA PHE A 79 6.67 5.11 -14.12
C PHE A 79 5.94 3.83 -14.51
N ALA A 80 6.62 2.68 -14.53
CA ALA A 80 6.01 1.38 -14.77
C ALA A 80 4.82 1.09 -13.82
N LYS A 81 4.93 1.44 -12.54
CA LYS A 81 3.84 1.25 -11.56
C LYS A 81 2.66 2.19 -11.83
N ILE A 82 2.96 3.43 -12.22
CA ILE A 82 1.96 4.44 -12.55
C ILE A 82 1.22 4.02 -13.83
N ALA A 83 1.95 3.63 -14.87
CA ALA A 83 1.40 3.12 -16.12
C ALA A 83 0.52 1.89 -15.90
N TYR A 84 0.98 0.93 -15.08
CA TYR A 84 0.17 -0.23 -14.70
C TYR A 84 -1.12 0.18 -13.97
N SER A 85 -1.01 1.12 -13.02
CA SER A 85 -2.17 1.60 -12.26
C SER A 85 -3.17 2.34 -13.15
N ALA A 86 -2.69 3.15 -14.09
CA ALA A 86 -3.51 3.83 -15.09
C ALA A 86 -4.23 2.81 -15.99
N LEU A 87 -3.50 1.84 -16.56
CA LEU A 87 -4.09 0.82 -17.42
C LEU A 87 -5.13 -0.02 -16.67
N ASN A 88 -4.81 -0.44 -15.45
CA ASN A 88 -5.72 -1.15 -14.56
C ASN A 88 -6.96 -0.32 -14.19
N PHE A 89 -6.83 1.01 -14.06
CA PHE A 89 -7.97 1.89 -13.82
C PHE A 89 -8.89 2.00 -15.05
N TYR A 90 -8.32 2.09 -16.26
CA TYR A 90 -9.12 2.13 -17.49
C TYR A 90 -9.80 0.80 -17.81
N MET A 91 -9.13 -0.33 -17.54
CA MET A 91 -9.66 -1.66 -17.86
C MET A 91 -10.64 -2.18 -16.82
N LYS A 92 -10.60 -1.68 -15.58
CA LYS A 92 -11.49 -2.17 -14.52
C LYS A 92 -12.90 -1.60 -14.65
N PRO A 93 -13.93 -2.46 -14.52
CA PRO A 93 -15.30 -1.97 -14.44
C PRO A 93 -15.47 -1.14 -13.17
N LYS A 94 -16.09 0.03 -13.30
CA LYS A 94 -16.35 0.99 -12.21
C LYS A 94 -17.54 0.58 -11.34
N LEU A 95 -17.60 -0.70 -10.96
CA LEU A 95 -18.68 -1.20 -10.13
C LEU A 95 -18.32 -1.00 -8.65
N PHE A 96 -18.78 0.11 -8.10
CA PHE A 96 -18.61 0.42 -6.68
C PHE A 96 -19.68 -0.31 -5.87
N ILE A 97 -19.44 -1.59 -5.58
CA ILE A 97 -20.30 -2.33 -4.65
C ILE A 97 -19.89 -1.94 -3.23
N TRP A 98 -20.81 -1.33 -2.48
CA TRP A 98 -20.65 -1.18 -1.05
C TRP A 98 -20.62 -2.57 -0.40
N ARG A 99 -19.42 -2.99 0.01
CA ARG A 99 -19.25 -4.17 0.85
C ARG A 99 -19.15 -3.68 2.27
N SER A 100 -20.16 -3.96 3.10
CA SER A 100 -20.03 -3.82 4.55
C SER A 100 -18.89 -4.74 4.97
N ILE A 101 -17.72 -4.16 5.22
CA ILE A 101 -16.59 -4.85 5.80
C ILE A 101 -17.00 -5.11 7.25
N ARG A 102 -17.70 -6.23 7.48
CA ARG A 102 -17.71 -6.83 8.80
C ARG A 102 -16.24 -7.13 9.06
N HIS A 103 -15.63 -6.32 9.92
CA HIS A 103 -14.32 -6.63 10.49
C HIS A 103 -14.52 -7.91 11.28
N GLU A 104 -14.38 -9.06 10.61
CA GLU A 104 -14.07 -10.28 11.32
C GLU A 104 -12.77 -9.97 12.02
N THR A 105 -12.90 -9.75 13.32
CA THR A 105 -11.78 -9.67 14.24
C THR A 105 -11.09 -11.01 14.08
N LYS A 106 -10.10 -11.08 13.18
CA LYS A 106 -9.23 -12.24 13.05
C LYS A 106 -8.72 -12.45 14.47
N LYS A 107 -9.26 -13.48 15.14
CA LYS A 107 -8.70 -13.94 16.40
C LYS A 107 -7.23 -14.18 16.10
N ALA A 108 -6.37 -13.36 16.70
CA ALA A 108 -4.94 -13.53 16.61
C ALA A 108 -4.64 -15.01 16.90
N PRO A 109 -3.71 -15.65 16.17
CA PRO A 109 -3.36 -17.03 16.44
C PRO A 109 -2.97 -17.13 17.91
N ALA A 110 -3.66 -18.02 18.63
CA ALA A 110 -3.44 -18.27 20.04
C ALA A 110 -2.01 -18.82 20.22
N ILE A 111 -1.05 -17.92 20.40
CA ILE A 111 0.28 -18.26 20.86
C ILE A 111 0.20 -18.35 22.38
N GLY A 112 0.25 -19.59 22.87
CA GLY A 112 0.69 -19.91 24.22
C GLY A 112 -0.41 -19.93 25.27
N SER A 113 -0.96 -21.12 25.50
CA SER A 113 -1.59 -21.48 26.76
C SER A 113 -0.59 -21.29 27.91
N ARG A 114 -0.82 -20.31 28.78
CA ARG A 114 -0.28 -20.29 30.15
C ARG A 114 -1.44 -20.05 31.11
N PRO A 115 -1.56 -20.85 32.18
CA PRO A 115 -2.72 -20.81 33.05
C PRO A 115 -2.63 -19.63 34.03
N ASP A 116 -3.77 -18.95 34.16
CA ASP A 116 -4.40 -18.36 35.36
C ASP A 116 -3.63 -17.40 36.29
N LYS A 117 -4.41 -16.41 36.76
CA LYS A 117 -4.25 -15.45 37.86
C LYS A 117 -3.31 -14.27 37.61
N THR A 118 -3.90 -13.12 37.30
CA THR A 118 -4.28 -12.11 38.32
C THR A 118 -5.04 -10.99 37.61
N ALA A 119 -6.23 -10.67 38.13
CA ALA A 119 -7.03 -9.55 37.69
C ALA A 119 -6.36 -8.24 38.13
N ASP A 120 -5.79 -7.50 37.18
CA ASP A 120 -5.75 -6.04 37.22
C ASP A 120 -5.58 -5.51 35.80
N LYS A 121 -6.65 -4.93 35.25
CA LYS A 121 -6.59 -3.98 34.14
C LYS A 121 -7.54 -2.84 34.45
N SER A 122 -7.05 -1.96 35.32
CA SER A 122 -7.34 -0.53 35.28
C SER A 122 -7.12 0.00 33.85
N GLY A 123 -8.21 0.01 33.08
CA GLY A 123 -8.29 0.58 31.74
C GLY A 123 -9.67 1.20 31.59
N ILE A 124 -9.69 2.49 31.27
CA ILE A 124 -10.87 3.36 31.12
C ILE A 124 -12.04 2.57 30.52
N ALA A 125 -13.00 2.21 31.37
CA ALA A 125 -14.25 1.61 30.96
C ALA A 125 -15.05 2.70 30.26
N ILE A 126 -14.93 2.79 28.93
CA ILE A 126 -15.88 3.56 28.13
C ILE A 126 -17.25 2.91 28.41
N PRO A 127 -18.19 3.60 29.08
CA PRO A 127 -19.48 3.02 29.36
C PRO A 127 -20.16 2.81 28.00
N ARG A 128 -20.33 1.55 27.59
CA ARG A 128 -21.11 1.22 26.39
C ARG A 128 -22.49 1.82 26.57
N PRO A 129 -22.93 2.77 25.74
CA PRO A 129 -24.29 3.28 25.82
C PRO A 129 -25.22 2.09 25.63
N ARG A 130 -26.01 1.78 26.66
CA ARG A 130 -27.05 0.76 26.60
C ARG A 130 -28.03 1.24 25.52
N GLU A 131 -28.30 0.41 24.49
CA GLU A 131 -29.10 0.78 23.30
C GLU A 131 -30.40 1.52 23.67
N SER A 132 -31.00 1.15 24.80
CA SER A 132 -32.20 1.79 25.36
C SER A 132 -32.06 3.32 25.57
N ARG A 133 -30.88 3.82 25.95
CA ARG A 133 -30.65 5.27 26.21
C ARG A 133 -30.61 6.09 24.93
N LEU A 134 -30.16 5.50 23.82
CA LEU A 134 -30.19 6.14 22.50
C LEU A 134 -31.63 6.19 21.96
N SER A 135 -32.41 5.12 22.18
CA SER A 135 -33.83 5.07 21.84
C SER A 135 -34.65 6.07 22.65
N ASP A 136 -34.42 6.19 23.96
CA ASP A 136 -35.09 7.18 24.82
C ASP A 136 -34.82 8.61 24.37
N LEU A 137 -33.57 8.91 23.99
CA LEU A 137 -33.17 10.22 23.45
C LEU A 137 -33.86 10.51 22.11
N ALA A 138 -33.84 9.56 21.18
CA ALA A 138 -34.51 9.71 19.88
C ALA A 138 -36.02 9.95 20.04
N TRP A 139 -36.66 9.20 20.94
CA TRP A 139 -38.09 9.36 21.25
C TRP A 139 -38.40 10.71 21.89
N SER A 140 -37.57 11.17 22.82
CA SER A 140 -37.74 12.48 23.45
C SER A 140 -37.61 13.65 22.48
N LEU A 141 -36.77 13.51 21.44
CA LEU A 141 -36.63 14.51 20.38
C LEU A 141 -37.86 14.57 19.48
N ASP A 142 -38.37 13.42 19.05
CA ASP A 142 -39.55 13.30 18.18
C ASP A 142 -40.80 13.92 18.83
N ILE A 143 -40.98 13.69 20.14
CA ILE A 143 -42.10 14.28 20.89
C ILE A 143 -42.00 15.79 20.96
N LYS A 144 -40.80 16.33 21.21
CA LYS A 144 -40.61 17.77 21.33
C LYS A 144 -40.89 18.50 20.02
N GLU A 145 -40.60 17.87 18.88
CA GLU A 145 -40.95 18.40 17.56
C GLU A 145 -42.47 18.44 17.36
N LYS A 146 -43.20 17.40 17.78
CA LYS A 146 -44.67 17.31 17.64
C LYS A 146 -45.45 18.34 18.48
N THR A 147 -44.92 18.76 19.62
CA THR A 147 -45.54 19.78 20.49
C THR A 147 -45.22 21.22 20.09
N LYS A 148 -44.32 21.45 19.11
CA LYS A 148 -43.94 22.80 18.66
C LYS A 148 -44.63 23.18 17.34
N ARG A 149 -45.92 22.87 17.22
CA ARG A 149 -46.79 23.36 16.16
C ARG A 149 -48.04 23.98 16.74
#